data_AF-A0A836WSJ8-F1
#
_entry.id   AF-A0A836WSJ8-F1
#
_cell.length_a   1.000
_cell.length_b   1.000
_cell.length_c   1.000
_cell.angle_alpha   90.00
_cell.angle_beta   90.00
_cell.angle_gamma   90.00
#
_symmetry.space_group_name_H-M   'P 1'
#
loop_
_entity.id
_entity.type
_entity.pdbx_description
1 polymer ?
#
loop_
_entity_poly.entity_id
_entity_poly.type
_entity_poly.pdbx_seq_one_letter_code
_entity_poly.pdbx_strand_id
1 'polypeptide(L)'
;MKDVEAETRPEVAAIADVGGVLLPKGRLILKPSANYVRSDVNRAEIAGFSVLPGIIIGNINVTEENRNTVISSMTARYGLANRLEVEVKVPHVWRDDTTTSCPLGGFGVDQESTTSANGSDIGDIEFAAHYQVNKGGGKMPYFVANLRGKSHTGKDPFEVRQDANNVETQLPTGTGL
;
A
#
# COMPACT_ATOMS: atom_id res chain seq x y z
N MET A 1 1.38 17.61 65.31
CA MET A 1 0.83 16.88 64.15
C MET A 1 1.34 17.56 62.91
N LYS A 2 2.09 16.85 62.06
CA LYS A 2 2.50 17.34 60.73
C LYS A 2 1.88 16.38 59.73
N ASP A 3 0.84 16.84 59.06
CA ASP A 3 0.23 16.12 57.96
C ASP A 3 1.20 16.20 56.78
N VAL A 4 1.80 15.06 56.44
CA VAL A 4 2.61 14.93 55.22
C VAL A 4 1.62 14.68 54.10
N GLU A 5 1.32 15.75 53.37
CA GLU A 5 0.50 15.72 52.17
C GLU A 5 1.09 14.70 51.20
N ALA A 6 0.30 13.67 50.90
CA ALA A 6 0.69 12.63 49.96
C ALA A 6 0.82 13.26 48.59
N GLU A 7 2.07 13.54 48.19
CA GLU A 7 2.42 13.99 46.85
C GLU A 7 1.85 12.98 45.86
N THR A 8 0.73 13.36 45.24
CA THR A 8 0.07 12.55 44.23
C THR A 8 0.99 12.63 43.03
N ARG A 9 1.91 11.66 42.95
CA ARG A 9 2.86 11.55 41.84
C ARG A 9 2.02 11.70 40.58
N PRO A 10 2.32 12.68 39.71
CA PRO A 10 1.59 12.80 38.46
C PRO A 10 1.63 11.42 37.81
N GLU A 11 0.47 10.93 37.34
CA GLU A 11 0.45 9.82 36.41
C GLU A 11 1.27 10.30 35.21
N VAL A 12 2.56 10.00 35.24
CA VAL A 12 3.39 9.96 34.06
C VAL A 12 2.61 8.98 33.21
N ALA A 13 1.93 9.49 32.17
CA ALA A 13 1.45 8.68 31.08
C ALA A 13 2.67 7.88 30.67
N ALA A 14 2.78 6.67 31.21
CA ALA A 14 3.88 5.79 30.94
C ALA A 14 3.87 5.75 29.43
N ILE A 15 5.02 6.08 28.87
CA ILE A 15 5.24 6.16 27.44
C ILE A 15 5.06 4.73 26.92
N ALA A 16 3.82 4.25 26.85
CA ALA A 16 3.45 2.96 26.30
C ALA A 16 3.55 3.01 24.77
N ASP A 17 3.78 4.22 24.22
CA ASP A 17 4.32 4.48 22.89
C ASP A 17 5.84 4.22 22.79
N VAL A 18 6.58 4.12 23.91
CA VAL A 18 7.91 3.50 23.93
C VAL A 18 7.64 2.01 24.09
N GLY A 19 7.34 1.42 22.94
CA GLY A 19 6.92 0.05 22.78
C GLY A 19 7.79 -0.91 23.60
N GLY A 20 7.10 -1.68 24.45
CA GLY A 20 7.48 -3.07 24.55
C GLY A 20 7.55 -3.61 23.12
N VAL A 21 8.64 -4.30 22.79
CA VAL A 21 8.90 -4.78 21.44
C VAL A 21 7.73 -5.62 20.89
N LEU A 22 6.98 -6.27 21.80
CA LEU A 22 5.76 -7.03 21.54
C LEU A 22 4.67 -6.69 22.56
N LEU A 23 3.42 -6.96 22.19
CA LEU A 23 2.27 -6.83 23.08
C LEU A 23 2.35 -7.79 24.28
N PRO A 24 2.00 -7.33 25.50
CA PRO A 24 1.81 -8.20 26.65
C PRO A 24 0.74 -9.27 26.40
N LYS A 25 0.85 -10.40 27.10
CA LYS A 25 -0.13 -11.49 27.00
C LYS A 25 -1.56 -10.99 27.24
N GLY A 26 -2.47 -11.34 26.34
CA GLY A 26 -3.89 -11.01 26.42
C GLY A 26 -4.26 -9.61 25.95
N ARG A 27 -3.30 -8.79 25.53
CA ARG A 27 -3.59 -7.44 25.01
C ARG A 27 -3.95 -7.49 23.54
N LEU A 28 -5.12 -6.94 23.20
CA LEU A 28 -5.58 -6.70 21.84
C LEU A 28 -5.44 -5.22 21.51
N ILE A 29 -4.88 -4.91 20.35
CA ILE A 29 -4.86 -3.56 19.78
C ILE A 29 -5.50 -3.61 18.40
N LEU A 30 -6.40 -2.68 18.13
CA LEU A 30 -6.95 -2.42 16.79
C LEU A 30 -6.38 -1.09 16.28
N LYS A 31 -5.84 -1.11 15.06
CA LYS A 31 -5.25 0.03 14.38
C LYS A 31 -5.96 0.25 13.04
N PRO A 32 -6.98 1.11 12.98
CA PRO A 32 -7.48 1.60 11.71
C PRO A 32 -6.43 2.52 11.07
N SER A 33 -6.33 2.47 9.74
CA SER A 33 -5.45 3.35 8.97
C SER A 33 -6.06 3.60 7.59
N ALA A 34 -5.76 4.77 7.02
CA ALA A 34 -6.12 5.11 5.65
C ALA A 34 -4.93 5.79 4.99
N ASN A 35 -4.62 5.38 3.76
CA ASN A 35 -3.55 5.93 2.95
C ASN A 35 -4.13 6.42 1.63
N TYR A 36 -3.70 7.59 1.18
CA TYR A 36 -4.01 8.13 -0.13
C TYR A 36 -2.72 8.24 -0.93
N VAL A 37 -2.72 7.69 -2.14
CA VAL A 37 -1.60 7.70 -3.06
C VAL A 37 -2.10 8.24 -4.39
N ARG A 38 -1.39 9.23 -4.92
CA ARG A 38 -1.58 9.75 -6.27
C ARG A 38 -0.32 9.53 -7.08
N SER A 39 -0.48 9.05 -8.30
CA SER A 39 0.59 8.79 -9.25
C SER A 39 0.19 9.37 -10.61
N ASP A 40 1.03 10.24 -11.16
CA ASP A 40 0.85 10.83 -12.48
C ASP A 40 2.09 10.46 -13.31
N VAL A 41 1.91 9.74 -14.42
CA VAL A 41 3.00 9.23 -15.27
C VAL A 41 2.80 9.68 -16.72
N ASN A 42 3.78 10.38 -17.26
CA ASN A 42 3.81 10.80 -18.66
C ASN A 42 4.84 9.98 -19.43
N ARG A 43 4.40 9.29 -20.48
CA ARG A 43 5.25 8.46 -21.34
C ARG A 43 5.14 8.96 -22.78
N ALA A 44 6.28 9.16 -23.42
CA ALA A 44 6.35 9.41 -24.85
C ALA A 44 7.07 8.24 -25.53
N GLU A 45 6.38 7.55 -26.41
CA GLU A 45 6.92 6.47 -27.23
C GLU A 45 7.11 6.98 -28.65
N ILE A 46 8.33 6.86 -29.17
CA ILE A 46 8.68 7.34 -30.50
C ILE A 46 9.19 6.15 -31.30
N ALA A 47 8.42 5.75 -32.30
CA ALA A 47 8.79 4.72 -33.27
C ALA A 47 8.97 5.37 -34.65
N GLY A 48 10.21 5.78 -34.98
CA GLY A 48 10.51 6.48 -36.23
C GLY A 48 12.00 6.66 -36.50
N PHE A 49 12.31 7.29 -37.63
CA PHE A 49 13.67 7.69 -37.99
C PHE A 49 13.77 9.19 -38.22
N SER A 50 14.94 9.78 -37.95
CA SER A 50 15.19 11.21 -38.07
C SER A 50 15.81 11.54 -39.43
N VAL A 51 15.19 12.47 -40.16
CA VAL A 51 15.72 12.94 -41.46
C VAL A 51 16.58 14.19 -41.26
N LEU A 52 16.21 15.04 -40.30
CA LEU A 52 16.92 16.25 -39.89
C LEU A 52 16.85 16.35 -38.35
N PRO A 53 17.82 16.97 -37.66
CA PRO A 53 17.73 17.21 -36.23
C PRO A 53 16.40 17.90 -35.86
N GLY A 54 15.53 17.22 -35.10
CA GLY A 54 14.21 17.71 -34.70
C GLY A 54 13.03 17.33 -35.62
N ILE A 55 13.26 16.65 -36.75
CA ILE A 55 12.20 16.15 -37.64
C ILE A 55 12.24 14.62 -37.67
N ILE A 56 11.28 14.01 -36.99
CA ILE A 56 11.11 12.56 -36.90
C ILE A 56 9.95 12.16 -37.80
N ILE A 57 10.19 11.18 -38.68
CA ILE A 57 9.14 10.54 -39.49
C ILE A 57 8.85 9.19 -38.84
N GLY A 58 7.63 9.02 -38.34
CA GLY A 58 7.18 7.83 -37.64
C GLY A 58 5.98 8.08 -36.73
N ASN A 59 5.63 7.09 -35.93
CA ASN A 59 4.54 7.19 -34.95
C ASN A 59 5.11 7.69 -33.63
N ILE A 60 4.55 8.77 -33.11
CA ILE A 60 4.79 9.25 -31.76
C ILE A 60 3.50 8.97 -30.98
N ASN A 61 3.58 8.38 -29.80
CA ASN A 61 2.44 8.24 -28.92
C ASN A 61 2.77 8.84 -27.56
N VAL A 62 2.02 9.85 -27.16
CA VAL A 62 2.13 10.43 -25.82
C VAL A 62 0.99 9.90 -24.98
N THR A 63 1.31 9.18 -23.91
CA THR A 63 0.33 8.64 -22.97
C THR A 63 0.55 9.26 -21.61
N GLU A 64 -0.52 9.82 -21.06
CA GLU A 64 -0.61 10.32 -19.69
C GLU A 64 -1.48 9.35 -18.88
N GLU A 65 -0.97 8.90 -17.75
CA GLU A 65 -1.63 7.97 -16.85
C GLU A 65 -1.74 8.60 -15.45
N ASN A 66 -2.97 8.94 -15.07
CA ASN A 66 -3.32 9.54 -13.80
C ASN A 66 -4.00 8.49 -12.91
N ARG A 67 -3.47 8.24 -11.72
CA ARG A 67 -3.87 7.14 -10.86
C ARG A 67 -4.05 7.59 -9.41
N ASN A 68 -5.25 7.44 -8.89
CA ASN A 68 -5.61 7.74 -7.51
C ASN A 68 -5.95 6.43 -6.78
N THR A 69 -5.32 6.20 -5.63
CA THR A 69 -5.55 4.99 -4.82
C THR A 69 -5.78 5.36 -3.36
N VAL A 70 -6.89 4.90 -2.80
CA VAL A 70 -7.22 4.98 -1.39
C VAL A 70 -7.14 3.58 -0.79
N ILE A 71 -6.29 3.38 0.20
CA ILE A 71 -6.13 2.11 0.91
C ILE A 71 -6.55 2.33 2.36
N SER A 72 -7.73 1.83 2.71
CA SER A 72 -8.19 1.79 4.10
C SER A 72 -7.85 0.42 4.68
N SER A 73 -7.23 0.32 5.84
CA SER A 73 -6.90 -0.98 6.43
C SER A 73 -7.17 -1.04 7.92
N MET A 74 -7.62 -2.20 8.38
CA MET A 74 -7.81 -2.52 9.78
C MET A 74 -6.76 -3.54 10.20
N THR A 75 -5.90 -3.18 11.14
CA THR A 75 -4.87 -4.07 11.68
C THR A 75 -5.22 -4.45 13.12
N ALA A 76 -5.36 -5.75 13.38
CA ALA A 76 -5.54 -6.31 14.70
C ALA A 76 -4.23 -6.96 15.16
N ARG A 77 -3.76 -6.61 16.36
CA ARG A 77 -2.57 -7.20 16.99
C ARG A 77 -2.94 -7.80 18.34
N TYR A 78 -2.56 -9.05 18.58
CA TYR A 78 -2.88 -9.79 19.79
C TYR A 78 -1.65 -10.46 20.39
N GLY A 79 -1.38 -10.17 21.67
CA GLY A 79 -0.31 -10.82 22.43
C GLY A 79 -0.75 -12.21 22.93
N LEU A 80 -0.35 -13.28 22.22
CA LEU A 80 -0.60 -14.67 22.67
C LEU A 80 0.19 -15.02 23.94
N ALA A 81 1.40 -14.47 24.06
CA ALA A 81 2.25 -14.61 25.24
C ALA A 81 3.10 -13.35 25.43
N ASN A 82 3.79 -13.22 26.56
CA ASN A 82 4.68 -12.08 26.84
C ASN A 82 5.88 -11.95 25.86
N ARG A 83 6.01 -12.88 24.90
CA ARG A 83 7.05 -12.90 23.86
C ARG A 83 6.53 -13.32 22.48
N LEU A 84 5.22 -13.53 22.33
CA LEU A 84 4.63 -13.95 21.07
C LEU A 84 3.43 -13.07 20.79
N GLU A 85 3.48 -12.38 19.67
CA GLU A 85 2.41 -11.55 19.16
C GLU A 85 2.02 -12.02 17.77
N VAL A 86 0.72 -11.99 17.48
CA VAL A 86 0.19 -12.18 16.13
C VAL A 86 -0.50 -10.92 15.66
N GLU A 87 -0.39 -10.66 14.38
CA GLU A 87 -0.95 -9.52 13.68
C GLU A 87 -1.75 -10.02 12.48
N VAL A 88 -2.91 -9.41 12.27
CA VAL A 88 -3.73 -9.60 11.07
C VAL A 88 -4.08 -8.23 10.53
N LYS A 89 -3.88 -8.00 9.24
CA LYS A 89 -4.22 -6.74 8.58
C LYS A 89 -5.12 -7.02 7.39
N VAL A 90 -6.27 -6.34 7.38
CA VAL A 90 -7.27 -6.44 6.32
C VAL A 90 -7.33 -5.10 5.58
N PRO A 91 -6.75 -5.00 4.37
CA PRO A 91 -6.85 -3.81 3.54
C PRO A 91 -8.09 -3.84 2.64
N HIS A 92 -8.65 -2.68 2.39
CA HIS A 92 -9.69 -2.39 1.41
C HIS A 92 -9.16 -1.30 0.49
N VAL A 93 -9.06 -1.61 -0.79
CA VAL A 93 -8.43 -0.78 -1.81
C VAL A 93 -9.52 -0.22 -2.71
N TRP A 94 -9.52 1.10 -2.88
CA TRP A 94 -10.30 1.81 -3.89
C TRP A 94 -9.32 2.50 -4.83
N ARG A 95 -9.55 2.38 -6.14
CA ARG A 95 -8.65 2.87 -7.17
C ARG A 95 -9.44 3.46 -8.33
N ASP A 96 -8.92 4.57 -8.84
CA ASP A 96 -9.43 5.29 -10.00
C ASP A 96 -8.25 5.65 -10.90
N ASP A 97 -8.30 5.17 -12.14
CA ASP A 97 -7.27 5.36 -13.14
C ASP A 97 -7.86 6.07 -14.36
N THR A 98 -7.14 7.03 -14.90
CA THR A 98 -7.46 7.71 -16.15
C THR A 98 -6.22 7.72 -17.03
N THR A 99 -6.36 7.16 -18.23
CA THR A 99 -5.31 7.11 -19.24
C THR A 99 -5.73 7.93 -20.46
N THR A 100 -4.95 8.94 -20.79
CA THR A 100 -5.13 9.78 -21.98
C THR A 100 -3.99 9.50 -22.95
N SER A 101 -4.30 9.04 -24.15
CA SER A 101 -3.33 8.82 -25.22
C SER A 101 -3.56 9.77 -26.38
N CYS A 102 -2.48 10.42 -26.82
CA CYS A 102 -2.45 11.34 -27.95
C CYS A 102 -1.39 10.83 -28.95
N PRO A 103 -1.81 10.08 -29.99
CA PRO A 103 -0.93 9.73 -31.09
C PRO A 103 -0.64 10.98 -31.95
N LEU A 104 0.63 11.18 -32.29
CA LEU A 104 1.12 12.28 -33.11
C LEU A 104 1.93 11.70 -34.29
N GLY A 105 1.73 12.22 -35.50
CA GLY A 105 2.61 11.93 -36.66
C GLY A 105 2.03 11.07 -37.79
N GLY A 106 0.72 10.88 -37.85
CA GLY A 106 0.04 10.23 -38.99
C GLY A 106 -0.54 11.21 -40.01
N PHE A 107 -0.64 10.81 -41.29
CA PHE A 107 -1.52 11.47 -42.26
C PHE A 107 -2.97 11.09 -41.96
N GLY A 108 -3.56 11.70 -40.94
CA GLY A 108 -4.89 11.39 -40.45
C GLY A 108 -5.10 12.03 -39.09
N VAL A 109 -6.33 12.45 -38.82
CA VAL A 109 -6.76 13.18 -37.62
C VAL A 109 -6.13 12.59 -36.35
N ASP A 110 -5.26 13.37 -35.68
CA ASP A 110 -4.75 13.04 -34.35
C ASP A 110 -5.96 12.99 -33.40
N GLN A 111 -6.45 11.79 -33.08
CA GLN A 111 -7.54 11.61 -32.12
C GLN A 111 -6.98 11.30 -30.75
N GLU A 112 -7.21 12.22 -29.83
CA GLU A 112 -7.06 11.99 -28.39
C GLU A 112 -8.05 10.93 -27.93
N SER A 113 -7.55 9.93 -27.20
CA SER A 113 -8.36 8.86 -26.61
C SER A 113 -8.16 8.83 -25.10
N THR A 114 -9.21 9.13 -24.35
CA THR A 114 -9.22 9.03 -22.88
C THR A 114 -10.01 7.82 -22.45
N THR A 115 -9.40 6.94 -21.65
CA THR A 115 -10.08 5.82 -21.00
C THR A 115 -9.97 5.96 -19.48
N SER A 116 -11.08 5.73 -18.77
CA SER A 116 -11.11 5.74 -17.31
C SER A 116 -11.60 4.40 -16.78
N ALA A 117 -10.95 3.90 -15.73
CA ALA A 117 -11.32 2.67 -15.04
C ALA A 117 -11.37 2.94 -13.52
N ASN A 118 -12.36 2.39 -12.84
CA ASN A 118 -12.45 2.47 -11.38
C ASN A 118 -12.82 1.11 -10.78
N GLY A 119 -12.44 0.91 -9.51
CA GLY A 119 -12.74 -0.32 -8.80
C GLY A 119 -12.47 -0.21 -7.31
N SER A 120 -13.24 -0.94 -6.53
CA SER A 120 -12.95 -1.20 -5.12
C SER A 120 -13.05 -2.67 -4.81
N ASP A 121 -12.14 -3.16 -4.00
CA ASP A 121 -12.21 -4.50 -3.45
C ASP A 121 -11.39 -4.62 -2.17
N ILE A 122 -11.61 -5.73 -1.47
CA ILE A 122 -10.71 -6.16 -0.41
C ILE A 122 -9.37 -6.48 -1.08
N GLY A 123 -8.29 -5.99 -0.48
CA GLY A 123 -6.95 -6.37 -0.90
C GLY A 123 -6.54 -7.70 -0.26
N ASP A 124 -5.28 -8.04 -0.45
CA ASP A 124 -4.74 -9.23 0.16
C ASP A 124 -4.60 -9.10 1.68
N ILE A 125 -5.24 -10.00 2.43
CA ILE A 125 -5.12 -10.05 3.88
C ILE A 125 -3.69 -10.48 4.25
N GLU A 126 -3.06 -9.76 5.17
CA GLU A 126 -1.73 -10.05 5.69
C GLU A 126 -1.83 -10.65 7.10
N PHE A 127 -1.01 -11.66 7.36
CA PHE A 127 -0.84 -12.28 8.67
C PHE A 127 0.63 -12.17 9.07
N ALA A 128 0.91 -11.78 10.31
CA ALA A 128 2.26 -11.78 10.84
C ALA A 128 2.32 -12.38 12.25
N ALA A 129 3.46 -12.99 12.56
CA ALA A 129 3.80 -13.50 13.86
C ALA A 129 5.16 -12.96 14.27
N HIS A 130 5.25 -12.45 15.48
CA HIS A 130 6.43 -11.80 16.02
C HIS A 130 6.82 -12.50 17.32
N TYR A 131 8.02 -13.07 17.37
CA TYR A 131 8.52 -13.82 18.52
C TYR A 131 9.83 -13.25 19.05
N GLN A 132 9.85 -12.89 20.32
CA GLN A 132 11.04 -12.39 21.00
C GLN A 132 11.89 -13.58 21.48
N VAL A 133 13.06 -13.76 20.86
CA VAL A 133 13.91 -14.94 21.06
C VAL A 133 14.62 -14.88 22.42
N ASN A 134 15.10 -13.70 22.82
CA ASN A 134 15.84 -13.53 24.06
C ASN A 134 15.06 -12.71 25.11
N LYS A 135 15.41 -12.85 26.39
CA LYS A 135 14.81 -12.01 27.45
C LYS A 135 15.17 -10.52 27.30
N GLY A 136 16.30 -10.23 26.67
CA GLY A 136 16.88 -8.88 26.58
C GLY A 136 17.23 -8.29 27.94
N GLY A 137 17.89 -7.14 27.93
CA GLY A 137 18.22 -6.37 29.13
C GLY A 137 19.70 -6.37 29.51
N GLY A 138 20.10 -5.35 30.29
CA GLY A 138 21.50 -5.12 30.65
C GLY A 138 22.34 -4.72 29.44
N LYS A 139 23.38 -5.52 29.12
CA LYS A 139 24.30 -5.31 27.98
C LYS A 139 23.84 -5.99 26.68
N MET A 140 22.72 -6.73 26.67
CA MET A 140 22.24 -7.48 25.49
C MET A 140 21.01 -6.84 24.84
N PRO A 141 21.01 -6.63 23.51
CA PRO A 141 19.87 -6.07 22.78
C PRO A 141 18.71 -7.08 22.69
N TYR A 142 17.52 -6.60 22.35
CA TYR A 142 16.35 -7.45 22.10
C TYR A 142 16.39 -8.01 20.67
N PHE A 143 16.17 -9.32 20.52
CA PHE A 143 16.09 -10.01 19.24
C PHE A 143 14.66 -10.50 19.00
N VAL A 144 14.11 -10.16 17.83
CA VAL A 144 12.76 -10.54 17.40
C VAL A 144 12.84 -11.25 16.07
N ALA A 145 12.28 -12.46 16.03
CA ALA A 145 11.99 -13.15 14.79
C ALA A 145 10.61 -12.72 14.29
N ASN A 146 10.53 -12.35 13.02
CA ASN A 146 9.29 -11.91 12.38
C ASN A 146 8.99 -12.86 11.23
N LEU A 147 7.77 -13.38 11.20
CA LEU A 147 7.23 -14.13 10.08
C LEU A 147 6.03 -13.36 9.55
N ARG A 148 5.97 -13.09 8.25
CA ARG A 148 4.83 -12.45 7.60
C ARG A 148 4.43 -13.26 6.39
N GLY A 149 3.14 -13.52 6.27
CA GLY A 149 2.49 -14.15 5.14
C GLY A 149 1.40 -13.25 4.59
N LYS A 150 1.12 -13.42 3.31
CA LYS A 150 0.11 -12.69 2.57
C LYS A 150 -0.81 -13.70 1.88
N SER A 151 -2.10 -13.39 1.84
CA SER A 151 -3.10 -14.21 1.14
C SER A 151 -3.36 -13.67 -0.26
N HIS A 152 -4.01 -14.48 -1.10
CA HIS A 152 -4.48 -14.09 -2.43
C HIS A 152 -5.98 -13.78 -2.42
N THR A 153 -6.40 -12.87 -1.54
CA THR A 153 -7.83 -12.53 -1.39
C THR A 153 -8.23 -11.36 -2.31
N GLY A 154 -7.28 -10.51 -2.68
CA GLY A 154 -7.52 -9.42 -3.61
C GLY A 154 -7.61 -9.91 -5.05
N LYS A 155 -8.19 -9.07 -5.92
CA LYS A 155 -8.30 -9.37 -7.36
C LYS A 155 -6.92 -9.37 -8.01
N ASP A 156 -6.60 -10.47 -8.67
CA ASP A 156 -5.34 -10.67 -9.37
C ASP A 156 -5.22 -9.71 -10.59
N PRO A 157 -4.07 -9.02 -10.77
CA PRO A 157 -3.74 -8.29 -12.01
C PRO A 157 -3.81 -9.12 -13.30
N PHE A 158 -3.77 -10.45 -13.25
CA PHE A 158 -3.84 -11.30 -14.43
C PHE A 158 -5.26 -11.75 -14.82
N GLU A 159 -6.26 -11.51 -13.97
CA GLU A 159 -7.65 -11.95 -14.20
C GLU A 159 -8.62 -10.79 -14.56
N VAL A 160 -8.12 -9.57 -14.69
CA VAL A 160 -8.95 -8.40 -15.03
C VAL A 160 -9.42 -8.43 -16.48
N ARG A 161 -10.74 -8.24 -16.68
CA ARG A 161 -11.36 -8.21 -18.01
C ARG A 161 -10.80 -7.05 -18.83
N GLN A 162 -10.22 -7.37 -19.98
CA GLN A 162 -9.82 -6.40 -21.00
C GLN A 162 -10.97 -6.21 -21.99
N ASP A 163 -11.16 -4.98 -22.47
CA ASP A 163 -12.07 -4.72 -23.58
C ASP A 163 -11.46 -5.18 -24.92
N ALA A 164 -12.22 -5.03 -26.02
CA ALA A 164 -11.78 -5.44 -27.36
C ALA A 164 -10.52 -4.70 -27.88
N ASN A 165 -10.11 -3.61 -27.22
CA ASN A 165 -8.93 -2.81 -27.53
C ASN A 165 -7.78 -3.06 -26.53
N ASN A 166 -7.87 -4.13 -25.73
CA ASN A 166 -6.87 -4.51 -24.73
C ASN A 166 -6.76 -3.51 -23.57
N VAL A 167 -7.79 -2.70 -23.32
CA VAL A 167 -7.82 -1.74 -22.20
C VAL A 167 -8.48 -2.39 -20.99
N GLU A 168 -7.84 -2.27 -19.81
CA GLU A 168 -8.30 -2.88 -18.57
C GLU A 168 -9.61 -2.22 -18.09
N THR A 169 -10.72 -2.97 -18.07
CA THR A 169 -12.04 -2.46 -17.63
C THR A 169 -12.27 -2.55 -16.12
N GLN A 170 -11.40 -3.26 -15.41
CA GLN A 170 -11.44 -3.43 -13.96
C GLN A 170 -10.01 -3.42 -13.43
N LEU A 171 -9.80 -2.82 -12.26
CA LEU A 171 -8.48 -2.63 -11.70
C LEU A 171 -8.15 -3.68 -10.63
N PRO A 172 -6.91 -4.20 -10.59
CA PRO A 172 -6.51 -5.16 -9.59
C PRO A 172 -6.30 -4.53 -8.22
N THR A 173 -6.69 -5.28 -7.19
CA THR A 173 -6.57 -4.91 -5.77
C THR A 173 -5.63 -5.82 -4.98
N GLY A 174 -5.30 -6.99 -5.54
CA GLY A 174 -4.26 -7.89 -5.05
C GLY A 174 -2.96 -7.73 -5.84
N THR A 175 -1.87 -8.35 -5.34
CA THR A 175 -0.57 -8.33 -6.05
C THR A 175 -0.32 -9.56 -6.92
N GLY A 176 -1.24 -10.52 -6.97
CA GLY A 176 -1.04 -11.74 -7.76
C GLY A 176 -0.03 -12.73 -7.17
N LEU A 177 0.31 -12.63 -5.87
CA LEU A 177 1.34 -13.42 -5.18
C LEU A 177 0.81 -14.09 -3.91
#